data_AF-A0A8S0GW05-F1
#
_entry.id   AF-A0A8S0GW05-F1
#
_cell.length_a   1.000
_cell.length_b   1.000
_cell.length_c   1.000
_cell.angle_alpha   90.00
_cell.angle_beta   90.00
_cell.angle_gamma   90.00
#
_symmetry.space_group_name_H-M   'P 1'
#
loop_
_entity.id
_entity.type
_entity.pdbx_description
1 polymer ?
#
loop_
_entity_poly.entity_id
_entity_poly.type
_entity_poly.pdbx_seq_one_letter_code
_entity_poly.pdbx_strand_id
1 'polypeptide(L)'
;MLANAVSNLRLIETLSEKVPAWALRGLQGSYHWQLESGVHLGCMEVSETLSWSFAAQEYQPRATIVLSDMTLQALANKVDDPLTLFNTGKLLISADNDHSAISVDVMKLLNFIFNNALVDTQRIAQLGIRSTQGKDFPFCQVIADERDIEPYLRRGEPVIVRNAAVSWPIFSMPVGHIVNRVGNLDVSLLLEEYDLENAQPPKYRKTSFAEYVESLYAVQASASGYMAANTVPPALDDTYCFPSVFAREVFNTPRWWIGPASTGLRLHRDMVDNFLVQLKGRKKIRLFAPSETKFLYPASVGGNLMYEPSRVDPENYLAEKFPDYQQSVSTVCELRPGDMLYLPAGWWHHVLNLEVSWSLNFFAVNGEPRVLSVNRDNYESVQL
;
A
#
# COMPACT_ATOMS: atom_id res chain seq x y z
N MET A 1 -1.77 -26.62 -8.69
CA MET A 1 -0.78 -25.55 -8.43
C MET A 1 -0.38 -24.83 -9.72
N LEU A 2 0.33 -25.46 -10.66
CA LEU A 2 0.63 -24.89 -11.98
C LEU A 2 -0.63 -24.42 -12.71
N ALA A 3 -1.74 -25.17 -12.66
CA ALA A 3 -3.01 -24.75 -13.26
C ALA A 3 -3.62 -23.47 -12.64
N ASN A 4 -3.46 -23.22 -11.33
CA ASN A 4 -3.93 -21.99 -10.69
C ASN A 4 -2.98 -20.81 -10.94
N ALA A 5 -1.67 -21.05 -10.94
CA ALA A 5 -0.68 -20.06 -11.37
C ALA A 5 -0.92 -19.66 -12.83
N VAL A 6 -1.13 -20.63 -13.73
CA VAL A 6 -1.51 -20.41 -15.13
C VAL A 6 -2.85 -19.68 -15.26
N SER A 7 -3.83 -19.95 -14.39
CA SER A 7 -5.10 -19.22 -14.36
C SER A 7 -4.94 -17.76 -13.93
N ASN A 8 -4.07 -17.48 -12.96
CA ASN A 8 -3.71 -16.10 -12.58
C ASN A 8 -2.82 -15.42 -13.63
N LEU A 9 -2.02 -16.17 -14.39
CA LEU A 9 -1.30 -15.67 -15.55
C LEU A 9 -2.25 -15.39 -16.73
N ARG A 10 -3.35 -16.13 -16.89
CA ARG A 10 -4.46 -15.75 -17.80
C ARG A 10 -5.18 -14.47 -17.38
N LEU A 11 -5.09 -14.08 -16.10
CA LEU A 11 -5.49 -12.75 -15.64
C LEU A 11 -4.67 -11.66 -16.37
N ILE A 12 -3.39 -11.93 -16.70
CA ILE A 12 -2.49 -11.04 -17.49
C ILE A 12 -3.02 -10.84 -18.91
N GLU A 13 -3.51 -11.91 -19.56
CA GLU A 13 -4.16 -11.80 -20.88
C GLU A 13 -5.37 -10.86 -20.81
N THR A 14 -6.16 -10.95 -19.74
CA THR A 14 -7.36 -10.10 -19.49
C THR A 14 -7.00 -8.65 -19.11
N LEU A 15 -5.80 -8.43 -18.55
CA LEU A 15 -5.29 -7.12 -18.12
C LEU A 15 -4.78 -6.26 -19.27
N SER A 16 -4.33 -6.89 -20.36
CA SER A 16 -3.76 -6.22 -21.53
C SER A 16 -4.66 -5.14 -22.13
N GLU A 17 -5.98 -5.32 -22.07
CA GLU A 17 -6.98 -4.39 -22.60
C GLU A 17 -7.24 -3.19 -21.67
N LYS A 18 -6.84 -3.26 -20.39
CA LYS A 18 -7.15 -2.25 -19.36
C LYS A 18 -5.98 -1.34 -19.00
N VAL A 19 -4.76 -1.71 -19.36
CA VAL A 19 -3.57 -0.89 -19.08
C VAL A 19 -3.40 0.15 -20.19
N PRO A 20 -3.38 1.47 -19.88
CA PRO A 20 -3.18 2.47 -20.91
C PRO A 20 -1.79 2.37 -21.55
N ALA A 21 -1.71 2.50 -22.88
CA ALA A 21 -0.46 2.40 -23.63
C ALA A 21 0.66 3.35 -23.15
N TRP A 22 0.31 4.53 -22.61
CA TRP A 22 1.30 5.44 -22.04
C TRP A 22 2.01 4.87 -20.82
N ALA A 23 1.34 4.03 -20.05
CA ALA A 23 1.86 3.44 -18.82
C ALA A 23 2.86 2.29 -19.10
N LEU A 24 2.82 1.74 -20.32
CA LEU A 24 3.75 0.72 -20.82
C LEU A 24 5.01 1.33 -21.48
N ARG A 25 5.04 2.64 -21.74
CA ARG A 25 6.22 3.30 -22.31
C ARG A 25 7.42 3.20 -21.38
N GLY A 26 8.56 2.78 -21.93
CA GLY A 26 9.79 2.54 -21.17
C GLY A 26 9.92 1.12 -20.61
N LEU A 27 8.83 0.36 -20.54
CA LEU A 27 8.81 -1.06 -20.14
C LEU A 27 8.89 -2.02 -21.34
N GLN A 28 9.12 -1.50 -22.55
CA GLN A 28 9.07 -2.32 -23.76
C GLN A 28 10.15 -3.41 -23.77
N GLY A 29 9.75 -4.62 -24.15
CA GLY A 29 10.64 -5.77 -24.26
C GLY A 29 10.04 -7.05 -23.69
N SER A 30 10.87 -8.09 -23.71
CA SER A 30 10.50 -9.44 -23.31
C SER A 30 10.91 -9.72 -21.86
N TYR A 31 9.98 -10.25 -21.06
CA TYR A 31 10.19 -10.59 -19.65
C TYR A 31 9.91 -12.07 -19.44
N HIS A 32 10.95 -12.83 -19.08
CA HIS A 32 10.83 -14.28 -18.87
C HIS A 32 10.53 -14.58 -17.41
N TRP A 33 9.68 -15.58 -17.18
CA TRP A 33 9.30 -16.03 -15.85
C TRP A 33 9.71 -17.48 -15.67
N GLN A 34 10.40 -17.77 -14.57
CA GLN A 34 10.80 -19.14 -14.25
C GLN A 34 10.81 -19.39 -12.74
N LEU A 35 10.79 -20.66 -12.37
CA LEU A 35 11.05 -21.09 -11.00
C LEU A 35 12.55 -21.12 -10.71
N GLU A 36 12.93 -21.05 -9.44
CA GLU A 36 14.32 -21.28 -9.00
C GLU A 36 14.86 -22.66 -9.43
N SER A 37 13.96 -23.63 -9.64
CA SER A 37 14.27 -24.94 -10.19
C SER A 37 14.64 -24.92 -11.69
N GLY A 38 14.54 -23.77 -12.37
CA GLY A 38 14.81 -23.60 -13.80
C GLY A 38 13.61 -23.91 -14.70
N VAL A 39 12.44 -24.22 -14.12
CA VAL A 39 11.21 -24.45 -14.90
C VAL A 39 10.71 -23.14 -15.48
N HIS A 40 10.69 -23.03 -16.81
CA HIS A 40 10.10 -21.89 -17.51
C HIS A 40 8.58 -21.87 -17.34
N LEU A 41 8.06 -20.77 -16.81
CA LEU A 41 6.63 -20.55 -16.59
C LEU A 41 5.96 -19.84 -17.78
N GLY A 42 6.71 -19.02 -18.50
CA GLY A 42 6.22 -18.26 -19.64
C GLY A 42 7.00 -16.97 -19.88
N CYS A 43 6.68 -16.32 -20.97
CA CYS A 43 7.24 -15.05 -21.39
C CYS A 43 6.12 -14.03 -21.57
N MET A 44 6.36 -12.80 -21.10
CA MET A 44 5.50 -11.67 -21.34
C MET A 44 6.18 -10.64 -22.24
N GLU A 45 5.50 -10.28 -23.32
CA GLU A 45 5.91 -9.22 -24.22
C GLU A 45 5.17 -7.93 -23.87
N VAL A 46 5.95 -6.87 -23.68
CA VAL A 46 5.44 -5.52 -23.40
C VAL A 46 5.72 -4.64 -24.62
N SER A 47 4.67 -4.15 -25.26
CA SER A 47 4.74 -3.20 -26.37
C SER A 47 3.82 -2.00 -26.10
N GLU A 48 2.91 -1.67 -27.02
CA GLU A 48 1.75 -0.81 -26.73
C GLU A 48 0.65 -1.57 -25.96
N THR A 49 0.76 -2.91 -25.93
CA THR A 49 -0.11 -3.84 -25.19
C THR A 49 0.72 -4.84 -24.38
N LEU A 50 0.09 -5.57 -23.47
CA LEU A 50 0.69 -6.71 -22.78
C LEU A 50 0.26 -8.01 -23.47
N SER A 51 1.18 -8.95 -23.72
CA SER A 51 0.80 -10.29 -24.19
C SER A 51 1.60 -11.36 -23.46
N TRP A 52 0.93 -12.44 -23.08
CA TRP A 52 1.53 -13.57 -22.39
C TRP A 52 1.66 -14.78 -23.32
N SER A 53 2.76 -15.52 -23.21
CA SER A 53 2.98 -16.75 -23.98
C SER A 53 3.69 -17.81 -23.13
N PHE A 54 3.33 -19.08 -23.34
CA PHE A 54 3.98 -20.21 -22.67
C PHE A 54 5.16 -20.77 -23.47
N ALA A 55 5.31 -20.36 -24.72
CA ALA A 55 6.42 -20.75 -25.57
C ALA A 55 7.70 -20.02 -25.15
N ALA A 56 8.81 -20.75 -25.03
CA ALA A 56 10.11 -20.12 -24.89
C ALA A 56 10.42 -19.38 -26.22
N GLN A 57 10.62 -18.06 -26.17
CA GLN A 57 11.06 -17.31 -27.34
C GLN A 57 12.59 -17.40 -27.49
N GLU A 58 13.07 -17.31 -28.73
CA GLU A 58 14.51 -17.38 -29.07
C GLU A 58 15.30 -16.10 -28.73
N TYR A 59 14.61 -15.02 -28.33
CA TYR A 59 15.26 -13.74 -28.02
C TYR A 59 15.75 -13.68 -26.57
N GLN A 60 16.83 -12.94 -26.34
CA GLN A 60 17.32 -12.65 -24.98
C GLN A 60 16.32 -11.74 -24.26
N PRO A 61 15.85 -12.13 -23.05
CA PRO A 61 14.90 -11.33 -22.31
C PRO A 61 15.55 -10.06 -21.79
N ARG A 62 14.78 -8.97 -21.73
CA ARG A 62 15.16 -7.75 -21.03
C ARG A 62 15.38 -8.00 -19.54
N ALA A 63 14.57 -8.89 -18.94
CA ALA A 63 14.74 -9.37 -17.59
C ALA A 63 14.15 -10.78 -17.41
N THR A 64 14.74 -11.56 -16.53
CA THR A 64 14.22 -12.84 -16.06
C THR A 64 13.78 -12.71 -14.61
N ILE A 65 12.50 -12.97 -14.36
CA ILE A 65 11.85 -12.97 -13.05
C ILE A 65 11.86 -14.41 -12.54
N VAL A 66 12.59 -14.63 -11.44
CA VAL A 66 12.74 -15.95 -10.83
C VAL A 66 11.94 -15.98 -9.52
N LEU A 67 11.07 -16.98 -9.41
CA LEU A 67 10.18 -17.18 -8.28
C LEU A 67 10.55 -18.46 -7.53
N SER A 68 10.58 -18.40 -6.20
CA SER A 68 10.52 -19.62 -5.39
C SER A 68 9.13 -20.25 -5.49
N ASP A 69 9.01 -21.55 -5.22
CA ASP A 69 7.71 -22.23 -5.15
C ASP A 69 6.77 -21.59 -4.12
N MET A 70 7.33 -21.11 -3.00
CA MET A 70 6.57 -20.38 -1.97
C MET A 70 6.08 -19.02 -2.48
N THR A 71 6.92 -18.27 -3.19
CA THR A 71 6.57 -16.98 -3.79
C THR A 71 5.45 -17.15 -4.83
N LEU A 72 5.53 -18.18 -5.67
CA LEU A 72 4.50 -18.49 -6.66
C LEU A 72 3.16 -18.83 -5.99
N GLN A 73 3.17 -19.61 -4.91
CA GLN A 73 1.96 -19.91 -4.14
C GLN A 73 1.37 -18.68 -3.46
N ALA A 74 2.21 -17.80 -2.89
CA ALA A 74 1.78 -16.56 -2.25
C ALA A 74 1.09 -15.62 -3.27
N LEU A 75 1.68 -15.46 -4.46
CA LEU A 75 1.06 -14.73 -5.57
C LEU A 75 -0.25 -15.37 -6.01
N ALA A 76 -0.25 -16.69 -6.20
CA ALA A 76 -1.43 -17.41 -6.72
C ALA A 76 -2.64 -17.32 -5.78
N ASN A 77 -2.39 -17.24 -4.48
CA ASN A 77 -3.40 -17.14 -3.44
C ASN A 77 -3.67 -15.69 -3.01
N LYS A 78 -3.05 -14.70 -3.66
CA LYS A 78 -3.12 -13.27 -3.30
C LYS A 78 -2.75 -12.99 -1.83
N VAL A 79 -1.86 -13.79 -1.26
CA VAL A 79 -1.42 -13.67 0.15
C VAL A 79 -0.47 -12.49 0.33
N ASP A 80 0.37 -12.20 -0.67
CA ASP A 80 1.27 -11.05 -0.71
C ASP A 80 1.10 -10.31 -2.04
N ASP A 81 1.19 -8.97 -2.01
CA ASP A 81 1.29 -8.18 -3.24
C ASP A 81 2.72 -8.22 -3.81
N PRO A 82 2.91 -7.97 -5.11
CA PRO A 82 4.23 -8.10 -5.74
C PRO A 82 5.27 -7.11 -5.24
N LEU A 83 4.85 -5.93 -4.77
CA LEU A 83 5.75 -4.93 -4.21
C LEU A 83 6.33 -5.44 -2.89
N THR A 84 5.52 -6.12 -2.08
CA THR A 84 5.98 -6.81 -0.87
C THR A 84 6.97 -7.93 -1.22
N LEU A 85 6.67 -8.75 -2.22
CA LEU A 85 7.57 -9.85 -2.63
C LEU A 85 8.92 -9.32 -3.15
N PHE A 86 8.90 -8.20 -3.88
CA PHE A 86 10.11 -7.51 -4.31
C PHE A 86 10.88 -6.89 -3.13
N ASN A 87 10.21 -6.08 -2.29
CA ASN A 87 10.85 -5.37 -1.17
C ASN A 87 11.40 -6.30 -0.08
N THR A 88 10.82 -7.50 0.04
CA THR A 88 11.32 -8.53 0.96
C THR A 88 12.46 -9.37 0.35
N GLY A 89 12.77 -9.17 -0.94
CA GLY A 89 13.77 -9.95 -1.67
C GLY A 89 13.35 -11.39 -1.95
N LYS A 90 12.05 -11.67 -1.93
CA LYS A 90 11.46 -12.98 -2.28
C LYS A 90 11.26 -13.15 -3.79
N LEU A 91 11.57 -12.11 -4.56
CA LEU A 91 11.51 -12.10 -6.02
C LEU A 91 12.90 -11.77 -6.55
N LEU A 92 13.51 -12.72 -7.25
CA LEU A 92 14.84 -12.56 -7.84
C LEU A 92 14.68 -12.03 -9.27
N ILE A 93 15.46 -11.01 -9.60
CA ILE A 93 15.48 -10.42 -10.95
C ILE A 93 16.88 -10.57 -11.49
N SER A 94 17.01 -11.28 -12.61
CA SER A 94 18.25 -11.39 -13.38
C SER A 94 18.13 -10.59 -14.67
N ALA A 95 19.10 -9.75 -14.97
CA ALA A 95 19.16 -8.98 -16.21
C ALA A 95 20.61 -8.69 -16.60
N ASP A 96 20.87 -8.56 -17.90
CA ASP A 96 22.23 -8.45 -18.46
C ASP A 96 22.85 -7.05 -18.31
N ASN A 97 22.04 -6.01 -18.06
CA ASN A 97 22.49 -4.62 -17.91
C ASN A 97 22.06 -4.02 -16.56
N ASP A 98 22.72 -2.93 -16.17
CA ASP A 98 22.62 -2.21 -14.88
C ASP A 98 21.37 -2.54 -14.03
N HIS A 99 21.58 -3.36 -12.99
CA HIS A 99 20.52 -4.00 -12.19
C HIS A 99 19.49 -3.02 -11.61
N SER A 100 19.88 -1.77 -11.37
CA SER A 100 19.04 -0.78 -10.69
C SER A 100 17.84 -0.33 -11.53
N ALA A 101 18.05 0.05 -12.79
CA ALA A 101 16.99 0.51 -13.69
C ALA A 101 16.02 -0.60 -14.07
N ILE A 102 16.54 -1.81 -14.33
CA ILE A 102 15.73 -2.96 -14.73
C ILE A 102 14.87 -3.47 -13.57
N SER A 103 15.38 -3.44 -12.34
CA SER A 103 14.60 -3.81 -11.16
C SER A 103 13.42 -2.86 -10.95
N VAL A 104 13.61 -1.55 -11.19
CA VAL A 104 12.52 -0.56 -11.13
C VAL A 104 11.48 -0.84 -12.20
N ASP A 105 11.88 -1.18 -13.43
CA ASP A 105 10.95 -1.48 -14.52
C ASP A 105 10.13 -2.74 -14.29
N VAL A 106 10.78 -3.81 -13.81
CA VAL A 106 10.08 -5.04 -13.39
C VAL A 106 9.11 -4.76 -12.25
N MET A 107 9.47 -3.92 -11.29
CA MET A 107 8.53 -3.50 -10.24
C MET A 107 7.29 -2.80 -10.82
N LYS A 108 7.48 -1.86 -11.76
CA LYS A 108 6.33 -1.18 -12.39
C LYS A 108 5.42 -2.22 -13.04
N LEU A 109 6.01 -3.12 -13.80
CA LEU A 109 5.33 -4.17 -14.55
C LEU A 109 4.54 -5.13 -13.65
N LEU A 110 5.12 -5.58 -12.53
CA LEU A 110 4.43 -6.38 -11.53
C LEU A 110 3.26 -5.62 -10.89
N ASN A 111 3.45 -4.34 -10.56
CA ASN A 111 2.34 -3.50 -10.08
C ASN A 111 1.22 -3.42 -11.14
N PHE A 112 1.57 -3.27 -12.42
CA PHE A 112 0.57 -3.24 -13.50
C PHE A 112 -0.26 -4.52 -13.54
N ILE A 113 0.40 -5.67 -13.43
CA ILE A 113 -0.24 -6.97 -13.52
C ILE A 113 -1.15 -7.24 -12.33
N PHE A 114 -0.64 -7.11 -11.12
CA PHE A 114 -1.38 -7.62 -9.97
C PHE A 114 -2.33 -6.59 -9.34
N ASN A 115 -2.16 -5.30 -9.63
CA ASN A 115 -2.94 -4.25 -8.96
C ASN A 115 -3.97 -3.54 -9.88
N ASN A 116 -3.79 -3.51 -11.20
CA ASN A 116 -4.66 -2.69 -12.07
C ASN A 116 -5.98 -3.32 -12.52
N ALA A 117 -6.18 -4.62 -12.37
CA ALA A 117 -7.46 -5.22 -12.72
C ALA A 117 -8.60 -4.74 -11.80
N LEU A 118 -8.27 -4.19 -10.62
CA LEU A 118 -9.18 -4.06 -9.49
C LEU A 118 -9.53 -2.62 -9.12
N VAL A 119 -8.73 -1.63 -9.54
CA VAL A 119 -8.88 -0.24 -9.07
C VAL A 119 -9.01 0.73 -10.23
N ASP A 120 -10.16 1.39 -10.30
CA ASP A 120 -10.48 2.40 -11.31
C ASP A 120 -9.92 3.77 -10.88
N THR A 121 -8.65 3.99 -11.19
CA THR A 121 -7.93 5.24 -10.88
C THR A 121 -8.57 6.46 -11.54
N GLN A 122 -9.24 6.30 -12.68
CA GLN A 122 -9.98 7.39 -13.32
C GLN A 122 -11.20 7.80 -12.51
N ARG A 123 -12.00 6.84 -12.03
CA ARG A 123 -13.16 7.12 -11.16
C ARG A 123 -12.75 7.69 -9.82
N ILE A 124 -11.61 7.26 -9.25
CA ILE A 124 -11.06 7.87 -8.03
C ILE A 124 -10.60 9.31 -8.31
N ALA A 125 -9.94 9.57 -9.44
CA ALA A 125 -9.57 10.93 -9.81
C ALA A 125 -10.79 11.85 -10.00
N GLN A 126 -11.93 11.32 -10.46
CA GLN A 126 -13.18 12.07 -10.57
C GLN A 126 -13.75 12.51 -9.21
N LEU A 127 -13.47 11.78 -8.11
CA LEU A 127 -13.84 12.22 -6.76
C LEU A 127 -13.20 13.58 -6.43
N GLY A 128 -11.99 13.84 -6.93
CA GLY A 128 -11.28 15.11 -6.75
C GLY A 128 -11.82 16.28 -7.59
N ILE A 129 -12.66 16.01 -8.60
CA ILE A 129 -13.24 17.04 -9.48
C ILE A 129 -14.66 17.40 -9.03
N ARG A 130 -15.42 16.41 -8.54
CA ARG A 130 -16.87 16.53 -8.28
C ARG A 130 -17.23 16.86 -6.83
N SER A 131 -16.29 16.77 -5.90
CA SER A 131 -16.49 17.25 -4.54
C SER A 131 -16.67 18.77 -4.54
N THR A 132 -17.84 19.22 -4.10
CA THR A 132 -18.25 20.64 -4.13
C THR A 132 -18.15 21.32 -2.76
N GLN A 133 -17.77 20.60 -1.69
CA GLN A 133 -17.79 21.14 -0.32
C GLN A 133 -16.49 20.91 0.48
N GLY A 134 -15.34 21.34 -0.05
CA GLY A 134 -14.08 21.42 0.71
C GLY A 134 -14.03 22.47 1.84
N LYS A 135 -15.11 23.23 2.08
CA LYS A 135 -15.15 24.25 3.16
C LYS A 135 -15.82 23.77 4.45
N ASP A 136 -16.61 22.69 4.39
CA ASP A 136 -17.46 22.25 5.49
C ASP A 136 -17.06 20.91 6.10
N PHE A 137 -15.90 20.32 5.74
CA PHE A 137 -15.38 19.12 6.42
C PHE A 137 -14.63 19.53 7.69
N PRO A 138 -15.29 19.65 8.88
CA PRO A 138 -14.70 20.40 9.96
C PRO A 138 -13.73 19.50 10.74
N PHE A 139 -14.02 18.19 10.84
CA PHE A 139 -13.24 17.24 11.63
C PHE A 139 -13.48 15.79 11.15
N CYS A 140 -12.42 14.97 11.18
CA CYS A 140 -12.57 13.51 11.15
C CYS A 140 -13.41 13.07 12.37
N GLN A 141 -14.60 12.54 12.11
CA GLN A 141 -15.55 12.20 13.17
C GLN A 141 -15.10 10.98 13.97
N VAL A 142 -15.64 10.87 15.17
CA VAL A 142 -15.33 9.80 16.10
C VAL A 142 -16.62 9.10 16.50
N ILE A 143 -16.72 7.81 16.20
CA ILE A 143 -17.83 6.94 16.57
C ILE A 143 -17.39 5.90 17.59
N ALA A 144 -18.33 5.38 18.37
CA ALA A 144 -18.05 4.42 19.43
C ALA A 144 -18.14 2.96 18.97
N ASP A 145 -18.95 2.69 17.96
CA ASP A 145 -19.26 1.34 17.49
C ASP A 145 -18.98 1.22 16.00
N GLU A 146 -18.30 0.13 15.60
CA GLU A 146 -18.01 -0.14 14.20
C GLU A 146 -19.29 -0.27 13.35
N ARG A 147 -20.42 -0.68 13.96
CA ARG A 147 -21.72 -0.80 13.27
C ARG A 147 -22.26 0.52 12.74
N ASP A 148 -21.81 1.65 13.31
CA ASP A 148 -22.24 2.99 12.90
C ASP A 148 -21.39 3.58 11.76
N ILE A 149 -20.46 2.80 11.19
CA ILE A 149 -19.51 3.29 10.19
C ILE A 149 -20.11 3.41 8.78
N GLU A 150 -21.15 2.64 8.46
CA GLU A 150 -21.72 2.52 7.10
C GLU A 150 -22.08 3.87 6.43
N PRO A 151 -22.67 4.87 7.12
CA PRO A 151 -22.92 6.17 6.51
C PRO A 151 -21.65 6.88 6.01
N TYR A 152 -20.54 6.75 6.75
CA TYR A 152 -19.24 7.32 6.36
C TYR A 152 -18.63 6.56 5.18
N LEU A 153 -18.75 5.23 5.15
CA LEU A 153 -18.32 4.43 4.01
C LEU A 153 -19.06 4.83 2.71
N ARG A 154 -20.36 5.10 2.80
CA ARG A 154 -21.20 5.51 1.64
C ARG A 154 -20.85 6.88 1.11
N ARG A 155 -20.55 7.83 2.01
CA ARG A 155 -20.13 9.19 1.64
C ARG A 155 -18.65 9.25 1.24
N GLY A 156 -17.85 8.24 1.60
CA GLY A 156 -16.42 8.25 1.38
C GLY A 156 -15.71 9.22 2.33
N GLU A 157 -16.11 9.21 3.61
CA GLU A 157 -15.57 10.10 4.65
C GLU A 157 -14.70 9.32 5.65
N PRO A 158 -13.55 9.86 6.07
CA PRO A 158 -12.74 9.29 7.13
C PRO A 158 -13.44 9.38 8.48
N VAL A 159 -13.37 8.31 9.25
CA VAL A 159 -13.97 8.23 10.59
C VAL A 159 -13.13 7.35 11.49
N ILE A 160 -13.02 7.74 12.76
CA ILE A 160 -12.36 6.95 13.81
C ILE A 160 -13.42 6.17 14.58
N VAL A 161 -13.26 4.85 14.62
CA VAL A 161 -13.98 3.97 15.54
C VAL A 161 -13.15 3.84 16.82
N ARG A 162 -13.66 4.38 17.92
CA ARG A 162 -12.99 4.29 19.24
C ARG A 162 -12.98 2.87 19.74
N ASN A 163 -11.86 2.49 20.34
CA ASN A 163 -11.70 1.21 21.02
C ASN A 163 -12.04 -0.02 20.14
N ALA A 164 -12.01 0.09 18.82
CA ALA A 164 -12.35 -1.00 17.89
C ALA A 164 -11.53 -2.28 18.14
N ALA A 165 -10.26 -2.13 18.51
CA ALA A 165 -9.34 -3.25 18.69
C ALA A 165 -9.11 -3.67 20.15
N VAL A 166 -9.80 -3.07 21.13
CA VAL A 166 -9.50 -3.35 22.56
C VAL A 166 -9.83 -4.79 22.96
N SER A 167 -10.71 -5.45 22.23
CA SER A 167 -11.08 -6.86 22.41
C SER A 167 -10.14 -7.82 21.68
N TRP A 168 -9.22 -7.33 20.85
CA TRP A 168 -8.31 -8.18 20.08
C TRP A 168 -7.20 -8.72 21.00
N PRO A 169 -6.86 -10.02 20.93
CA PRO A 169 -5.81 -10.57 21.79
C PRO A 169 -4.47 -9.81 21.70
N ILE A 170 -4.09 -9.35 20.50
CA ILE A 170 -2.84 -8.61 20.26
C ILE A 170 -2.77 -7.27 21.01
N PHE A 171 -3.91 -6.63 21.27
CA PHE A 171 -3.96 -5.32 21.92
C PHE A 171 -3.43 -5.40 23.36
N SER A 172 -3.91 -6.39 24.11
CA SER A 172 -3.46 -6.67 25.48
C SER A 172 -2.16 -7.47 25.57
N MET A 173 -1.64 -7.97 24.44
CA MET A 173 -0.48 -8.85 24.44
C MET A 173 0.80 -8.08 24.83
N PRO A 174 1.59 -8.59 25.79
CA PRO A 174 2.92 -8.06 26.07
C PRO A 174 3.81 -8.13 24.82
N VAL A 175 4.61 -7.09 24.58
CA VAL A 175 5.53 -7.04 23.42
C VAL A 175 6.42 -8.29 23.38
N GLY A 176 6.94 -8.72 24.53
CA GLY A 176 7.76 -9.94 24.63
C GLY A 176 7.06 -11.22 24.16
N HIS A 177 5.74 -11.34 24.34
CA HIS A 177 5.00 -12.50 23.81
C HIS A 177 4.90 -12.46 22.28
N ILE A 178 4.73 -11.27 21.69
CA ILE A 178 4.76 -11.12 20.23
C ILE A 178 6.15 -11.46 19.70
N VAL A 179 7.21 -10.94 20.32
CA VAL A 179 8.60 -11.26 19.98
C VAL A 179 8.89 -12.76 20.12
N ASN A 180 8.37 -13.44 21.14
CA ASN A 180 8.53 -14.89 21.28
C ASN A 180 7.89 -15.68 20.13
N ARG A 181 6.76 -15.20 19.57
CA ARG A 181 6.08 -15.85 18.45
C ARG A 181 6.78 -15.60 17.11
N VAL A 182 7.27 -14.38 16.88
CA VAL A 182 7.71 -13.95 15.54
C VAL A 182 9.08 -13.28 15.51
N GLY A 183 9.89 -13.41 16.56
CA GLY A 183 11.18 -12.72 16.71
C GLY A 183 12.19 -13.00 15.60
N ASN A 184 12.18 -14.21 15.06
CA ASN A 184 13.06 -14.62 13.96
C ASN A 184 12.56 -14.19 12.58
N LEU A 185 11.43 -13.48 12.48
CA LEU A 185 10.93 -12.97 11.21
C LEU A 185 11.89 -11.91 10.68
N ASP A 186 12.37 -12.09 9.44
CA ASP A 186 13.10 -11.04 8.74
C ASP A 186 12.15 -9.89 8.39
N VAL A 187 12.53 -8.68 8.80
CA VAL A 187 11.77 -7.44 8.53
C VAL A 187 12.61 -6.43 7.78
N SER A 188 11.92 -5.59 6.99
CA SER A 188 12.52 -4.50 6.23
C SER A 188 12.17 -3.16 6.88
N LEU A 189 13.19 -2.37 7.18
CA LEU A 189 13.08 -1.04 7.79
C LEU A 189 13.37 0.03 6.75
N LEU A 190 12.39 0.87 6.47
CA LEU A 190 12.51 2.02 5.58
C LEU A 190 13.42 3.06 6.24
N LEU A 191 14.55 3.36 5.59
CA LEU A 191 15.50 4.40 6.02
C LEU A 191 15.24 5.72 5.30
N GLU A 192 14.97 5.63 4.00
CA GLU A 192 14.70 6.77 3.12
C GLU A 192 13.55 6.41 2.18
N GLU A 193 12.57 7.31 2.06
CA GLU A 193 11.47 7.19 1.10
C GLU A 193 11.97 7.35 -0.35
N TYR A 194 11.09 7.07 -1.32
CA TYR A 194 11.39 7.30 -2.73
C TYR A 194 11.71 8.78 -2.97
N ASP A 195 12.84 9.05 -3.62
CA ASP A 195 13.21 10.41 -4.01
C ASP A 195 12.41 10.79 -5.27
N LEU A 196 11.38 11.61 -5.09
CA LEU A 196 10.53 12.07 -6.18
C LEU A 196 11.23 12.99 -7.18
N GLU A 197 12.33 13.66 -6.79
CA GLU A 197 13.02 14.63 -7.64
C GLU A 197 14.04 13.92 -8.53
N ASN A 198 14.78 12.97 -7.96
CA ASN A 198 15.82 12.23 -8.66
C ASN A 198 15.41 10.81 -9.10
N ALA A 199 14.14 10.45 -8.88
CA ALA A 199 13.55 9.15 -9.18
C ALA A 199 14.31 7.96 -8.55
N GLN A 200 14.91 8.16 -7.37
CA GLN A 200 15.69 7.13 -6.69
C GLN A 200 14.78 6.22 -5.85
N PRO A 201 15.02 4.90 -5.88
CA PRO A 201 14.24 3.95 -5.10
C PRO A 201 14.42 4.17 -3.59
N PRO A 202 13.46 3.74 -2.75
CA PRO A 202 13.58 3.87 -1.31
C PRO A 202 14.70 2.98 -0.79
N LYS A 203 15.34 3.39 0.30
CA LYS A 203 16.40 2.60 0.94
C LYS A 203 15.85 1.86 2.14
N TYR A 204 16.20 0.58 2.24
CA TYR A 204 15.79 -0.29 3.33
C TYR A 204 16.98 -0.95 4.02
N ARG A 205 16.81 -1.27 5.30
CA ARG A 205 17.70 -2.13 6.09
C ARG A 205 16.95 -3.38 6.52
N LYS A 206 17.55 -4.56 6.35
CA LYS A 206 17.01 -5.83 6.87
C LYS A 206 17.55 -6.10 8.27
N THR A 207 16.72 -6.71 9.12
CA THR A 207 17.07 -7.18 10.48
C THR A 207 16.01 -8.18 10.92
N SER A 208 16.21 -8.86 12.05
CA SER A 208 15.14 -9.66 12.65
C SER A 208 14.13 -8.78 13.39
N PHE A 209 12.88 -9.25 13.48
CA PHE A 209 11.84 -8.56 14.25
C PHE A 209 12.25 -8.37 15.71
N ALA A 210 12.89 -9.36 16.33
CA ALA A 210 13.38 -9.27 17.70
C ALA A 210 14.38 -8.13 17.89
N GLU A 211 15.43 -8.07 17.06
CA GLU A 211 16.45 -7.01 17.10
C GLU A 211 15.85 -5.62 16.89
N TYR A 212 14.92 -5.49 15.93
CA TYR A 212 14.27 -4.20 15.69
C TYR A 212 13.44 -3.76 16.90
N VAL A 213 12.62 -4.66 17.44
CA VAL A 213 11.78 -4.35 18.60
C VAL A 213 12.62 -4.01 19.82
N GLU A 214 13.71 -4.74 20.09
CA GLU A 214 14.64 -4.42 21.17
C GLU A 214 15.23 -3.01 20.99
N SER A 215 15.62 -2.64 19.77
CA SER A 215 16.18 -1.32 19.47
C SER A 215 15.22 -0.15 19.74
N LEU A 216 13.90 -0.39 19.65
CA LEU A 216 12.86 0.63 19.91
C LEU A 216 12.73 0.97 21.40
N TYR A 217 13.07 0.04 22.29
CA TYR A 217 12.86 0.16 23.74
C TYR A 217 14.17 0.23 24.55
N ALA A 218 15.32 0.24 23.89
CA ALA A 218 16.63 0.40 24.54
C ALA A 218 16.76 1.77 25.23
N VAL A 219 17.52 1.83 26.34
CA VAL A 219 17.73 3.03 27.16
C VAL A 219 18.33 4.20 26.36
N GLN A 220 19.15 3.89 25.37
CA GLN A 220 19.63 4.83 24.36
C GLN A 220 18.95 4.48 23.04
N ALA A 221 17.66 4.81 22.91
CA ALA A 221 16.88 4.53 21.72
C ALA A 221 17.64 4.98 20.46
N SER A 222 18.08 3.99 19.67
CA SER A 222 18.95 4.15 18.50
C SER A 222 18.32 3.58 17.25
N ALA A 223 17.04 3.17 17.35
CA ALA A 223 16.29 2.58 16.25
C ALA A 223 16.34 3.49 15.02
N SER A 224 17.02 3.00 13.99
CA SER A 224 17.04 3.62 12.67
C SER A 224 16.03 2.92 11.77
N GLY A 225 15.18 3.73 11.14
CA GLY A 225 14.20 3.31 10.16
C GLY A 225 12.81 2.97 10.72
N TYR A 226 11.86 2.90 9.80
CA TYR A 226 10.46 2.63 10.04
C TYR A 226 10.07 1.30 9.42
N MET A 227 9.51 0.37 10.19
CA MET A 227 8.95 -0.87 9.66
C MET A 227 7.62 -0.56 8.97
N ALA A 228 7.71 0.02 7.78
CA ALA A 228 6.60 0.41 6.93
C ALA A 228 6.12 -0.78 6.10
N ALA A 229 4.80 -1.02 6.09
CA ALA A 229 4.13 -1.99 5.24
C ALA A 229 4.66 -3.44 5.26
N ASN A 230 5.19 -3.93 6.40
CA ASN A 230 5.67 -5.33 6.49
C ASN A 230 4.47 -6.29 6.63
N THR A 231 4.49 -7.48 6.00
CA THR A 231 3.40 -8.47 6.13
C THR A 231 3.26 -8.94 7.59
N VAL A 232 2.04 -8.98 8.11
CA VAL A 232 1.75 -9.69 9.37
C VAL A 232 1.86 -11.20 9.12
N PRO A 233 2.69 -11.95 9.89
CA PRO A 233 2.87 -13.38 9.66
C PRO A 233 1.66 -14.19 10.13
N PRO A 234 1.36 -15.35 9.50
CA PRO A 234 0.24 -16.22 9.89
C PRO A 234 0.24 -16.67 11.36
N ALA A 235 1.41 -16.70 12.01
CA ALA A 235 1.56 -17.03 13.42
C ALA A 235 0.85 -16.05 14.39
N LEU A 236 0.33 -14.93 13.86
CA LEU A 236 -0.45 -13.94 14.60
C LEU A 236 -1.91 -13.84 14.14
N ASP A 237 -2.37 -14.68 13.21
CA ASP A 237 -3.74 -14.61 12.68
C ASP A 237 -4.82 -14.85 13.75
N ASP A 238 -4.48 -15.55 14.84
CA ASP A 238 -5.33 -15.75 16.01
C ASP A 238 -5.41 -14.53 16.95
N THR A 239 -4.69 -13.45 16.64
CA THR A 239 -4.51 -12.32 17.58
C THR A 239 -5.23 -11.03 17.19
N TYR A 240 -5.81 -10.96 15.99
CA TYR A 240 -6.51 -9.78 15.49
C TYR A 240 -7.78 -10.19 14.72
N CYS A 241 -8.68 -9.24 14.49
CA CYS A 241 -9.87 -9.43 13.67
C CYS A 241 -9.80 -8.54 12.43
N PHE A 242 -10.50 -8.92 11.36
CA PHE A 242 -10.70 -8.03 10.22
C PHE A 242 -11.85 -7.06 10.52
N PRO A 243 -11.81 -5.82 9.98
CA PRO A 243 -12.95 -4.91 10.06
C PRO A 243 -14.22 -5.61 9.55
N SER A 244 -15.26 -5.65 10.39
CA SER A 244 -16.45 -6.48 10.18
C SER A 244 -17.38 -5.94 9.09
N VAL A 245 -17.20 -4.68 8.72
CA VAL A 245 -18.00 -3.96 7.71
C VAL A 245 -17.70 -4.34 6.27
N PHE A 246 -16.62 -5.08 6.05
CA PHE A 246 -16.19 -5.57 4.74
C PHE A 246 -16.07 -7.10 4.81
N ALA A 247 -16.39 -7.77 3.71
CA ALA A 247 -16.17 -9.21 3.60
C ALA A 247 -14.67 -9.51 3.68
N ARG A 248 -14.27 -10.58 4.39
CA ARG A 248 -12.86 -10.90 4.66
C ARG A 248 -12.01 -10.97 3.38
N GLU A 249 -12.59 -11.43 2.28
CA GLU A 249 -11.95 -11.71 1.00
C GLU A 249 -11.53 -10.45 0.25
N VAL A 250 -12.12 -9.29 0.59
CA VAL A 250 -11.74 -8.02 -0.03
C VAL A 250 -10.38 -7.54 0.46
N PHE A 251 -9.95 -8.00 1.65
CA PHE A 251 -8.71 -7.61 2.27
C PHE A 251 -7.55 -8.49 1.86
N ASN A 252 -6.38 -7.87 1.68
CA ASN A 252 -5.11 -8.60 1.68
C ASN A 252 -4.69 -9.00 3.11
N THR A 253 -3.54 -9.67 3.21
CA THR A 253 -2.87 -9.87 4.49
C THR A 253 -2.53 -8.50 5.10
N PRO A 254 -2.85 -8.26 6.38
CA PRO A 254 -2.62 -6.96 6.98
C PRO A 254 -1.15 -6.60 7.04
N ARG A 255 -0.90 -5.29 7.13
CA ARG A 255 0.44 -4.71 7.17
C ARG A 255 0.77 -4.15 8.54
N TRP A 256 1.97 -4.43 9.01
CA TRP A 256 2.55 -3.80 10.17
C TRP A 256 3.14 -2.43 9.83
N TRP A 257 2.92 -1.49 10.75
CA TRP A 257 3.50 -0.16 10.75
C TRP A 257 4.09 0.10 12.13
N ILE A 258 5.37 -0.21 12.32
CA ILE A 258 6.05 -0.08 13.61
C ILE A 258 7.24 0.86 13.49
N GLY A 259 7.36 1.84 14.38
CA GLY A 259 8.55 2.68 14.43
C GLY A 259 8.62 3.59 15.65
N PRO A 260 9.77 4.28 15.81
CA PRO A 260 9.96 5.24 16.89
C PRO A 260 9.13 6.52 16.67
N ALA A 261 9.23 7.45 17.61
CA ALA A 261 8.67 8.80 17.43
C ALA A 261 9.25 9.46 16.17
N SER A 262 8.48 10.35 15.56
CA SER A 262 8.84 11.14 14.38
C SER A 262 9.04 10.34 13.08
N THR A 263 8.81 9.03 13.07
CA THR A 263 8.73 8.27 11.82
C THR A 263 7.32 8.26 11.24
N GLY A 264 7.23 8.12 9.93
CA GLY A 264 5.98 8.23 9.19
C GLY A 264 6.19 7.92 7.71
N LEU A 265 5.16 8.20 6.93
CA LEU A 265 5.29 8.35 5.48
C LEU A 265 4.88 9.76 5.10
N ARG A 266 5.53 10.28 4.06
CA ARG A 266 5.16 11.56 3.43
C ARG A 266 3.70 11.58 3.01
N LEU A 267 3.18 12.78 2.75
CA LEU A 267 1.81 12.95 2.27
C LEU A 267 1.57 12.12 1.01
N HIS A 268 0.55 11.27 1.04
CA HIS A 268 0.16 10.40 -0.08
C HIS A 268 -1.32 10.08 -0.02
N ARG A 269 -1.84 9.46 -1.08
CA ARG A 269 -3.15 8.82 -1.08
C ARG A 269 -3.05 7.38 -1.56
N ASP A 270 -3.90 6.55 -0.99
CA ASP A 270 -4.12 5.19 -1.46
C ASP A 270 -5.35 5.15 -2.38
N MET A 271 -5.31 4.31 -3.40
CA MET A 271 -6.44 4.14 -4.34
C MET A 271 -7.42 3.03 -3.90
N VAL A 272 -7.31 2.57 -2.66
CA VAL A 272 -8.17 1.55 -2.06
C VAL A 272 -8.67 2.03 -0.70
N ASP A 273 -9.79 1.48 -0.25
CA ASP A 273 -10.22 1.66 1.12
C ASP A 273 -9.21 1.01 2.08
N ASN A 274 -8.93 1.68 3.19
CA ASN A 274 -7.95 1.22 4.15
C ASN A 274 -8.41 1.44 5.60
N PHE A 275 -8.08 0.50 6.48
CA PHE A 275 -8.36 0.59 7.91
C PHE A 275 -7.05 0.57 8.69
N LEU A 276 -6.71 1.65 9.38
CA LEU A 276 -5.52 1.76 10.21
C LEU A 276 -5.90 1.62 11.69
N VAL A 277 -5.47 0.52 12.30
CA VAL A 277 -5.75 0.17 13.69
C VAL A 277 -4.51 0.42 14.54
N GLN A 278 -4.63 1.28 15.54
CA GLN A 278 -3.53 1.62 16.43
C GLN A 278 -3.48 0.65 17.61
N LEU A 279 -2.39 -0.10 17.75
CA LEU A 279 -2.21 -1.07 18.83
C LEU A 279 -1.46 -0.50 20.03
N LYS A 280 -0.36 0.24 19.79
CA LYS A 280 0.49 0.84 20.83
C LYS A 280 0.97 2.22 20.38
N GLY A 281 1.17 3.13 21.32
CA GLY A 281 1.55 4.51 21.03
C GLY A 281 0.46 5.31 20.31
N ARG A 282 0.79 6.54 19.90
CA ARG A 282 -0.12 7.47 19.22
C ARG A 282 0.40 7.91 17.86
N LYS A 283 -0.50 8.12 16.92
CA LYS A 283 -0.22 8.70 15.60
C LYS A 283 -0.99 10.01 15.41
N LYS A 284 -0.31 11.04 14.88
CA LYS A 284 -0.94 12.24 14.31
C LYS A 284 -1.14 12.01 12.83
N ILE A 285 -2.36 12.23 12.34
CA ILE A 285 -2.71 12.03 10.94
C ILE A 285 -3.34 13.32 10.42
N ARG A 286 -2.71 13.92 9.41
CA ARG A 286 -3.29 15.05 8.67
C ARG A 286 -3.97 14.50 7.43
N LEU A 287 -5.24 14.84 7.24
CA LEU A 287 -6.09 14.36 6.16
C LEU A 287 -6.51 15.52 5.25
N PHE A 288 -6.53 15.26 3.94
CA PHE A 288 -7.10 16.15 2.94
C PHE A 288 -8.04 15.36 2.05
N ALA A 289 -9.19 15.97 1.75
CA ALA A 289 -10.18 15.37 0.88
C ALA A 289 -9.62 15.19 -0.54
N PRO A 290 -10.17 14.26 -1.34
CA PRO A 290 -9.80 14.11 -2.74
C PRO A 290 -9.91 15.43 -3.56
N SER A 291 -10.82 16.34 -3.20
CA SER A 291 -10.97 17.68 -3.82
C SER A 291 -9.71 18.54 -3.77
N GLU A 292 -8.89 18.32 -2.74
CA GLU A 292 -7.70 19.11 -2.49
C GLU A 292 -6.53 18.70 -3.39
N THR A 293 -6.65 17.60 -4.16
CA THR A 293 -5.60 17.04 -5.03
C THR A 293 -4.86 18.10 -5.86
N LYS A 294 -5.59 19.08 -6.41
CA LYS A 294 -5.00 20.17 -7.23
C LYS A 294 -4.00 21.06 -6.49
N PHE A 295 -4.07 21.10 -5.15
CA PHE A 295 -3.19 21.86 -4.27
C PHE A 295 -2.04 21.02 -3.70
N LEU A 296 -2.05 19.70 -3.90
CA LEU A 296 -1.16 18.76 -3.22
C LEU A 296 -0.04 18.23 -4.14
N TYR A 297 0.12 18.76 -5.35
CA TYR A 297 1.23 18.42 -6.27
C TYR A 297 1.54 16.91 -6.35
N PRO A 298 0.59 16.09 -6.87
CA PRO A 298 0.78 14.65 -6.98
C PRO A 298 2.03 14.30 -7.81
N ALA A 299 2.68 13.20 -7.45
CA ALA A 299 3.77 12.60 -8.19
C ALA A 299 3.51 11.12 -8.40
N SER A 300 4.10 10.54 -9.42
CA SER A 300 4.04 9.10 -9.67
C SER A 300 5.32 8.42 -9.21
N VAL A 301 5.20 7.28 -8.53
CA VAL A 301 6.35 6.47 -8.10
C VAL A 301 6.31 5.14 -8.81
N GLY A 302 7.28 4.89 -9.69
CA GLY A 302 7.55 3.56 -10.21
C GLY A 302 6.34 2.80 -10.77
N GLY A 303 5.37 3.48 -11.37
CA GLY A 303 4.15 2.85 -11.89
C GLY A 303 3.24 2.20 -10.83
N ASN A 304 3.44 2.50 -9.54
CA ASN A 304 2.52 2.09 -8.49
C ASN A 304 1.22 2.90 -8.64
N LEU A 305 0.15 2.25 -9.08
CA LEU A 305 -1.14 2.88 -9.28
C LEU A 305 -2.06 2.80 -8.05
N MET A 306 -1.62 2.12 -6.98
CA MET A 306 -2.36 2.05 -5.72
C MET A 306 -1.94 3.13 -4.73
N TYR A 307 -0.80 3.76 -4.96
CA TYR A 307 -0.18 4.72 -4.07
C TYR A 307 0.30 5.91 -4.89
N GLU A 308 -0.18 7.10 -4.53
CA GLU A 308 0.24 8.33 -5.17
C GLU A 308 0.72 9.33 -4.12
N PRO A 309 2.02 9.66 -4.11
CA PRO A 309 2.55 10.58 -3.12
C PRO A 309 2.53 12.04 -3.61
N SER A 310 2.60 12.97 -2.67
CA SER A 310 2.60 14.42 -2.90
C SER A 310 4.02 14.96 -2.92
N ARG A 311 4.41 15.86 -3.82
CA ARG A 311 5.73 16.53 -3.74
C ARG A 311 5.87 17.45 -2.52
N VAL A 312 4.77 17.77 -1.86
CA VAL A 312 4.74 18.64 -0.68
C VAL A 312 4.97 17.81 0.58
N ASP A 313 5.85 18.29 1.45
CA ASP A 313 5.91 17.89 2.85
C ASP A 313 5.08 18.89 3.68
N PRO A 314 3.93 18.48 4.27
CA PRO A 314 3.09 19.35 5.08
C PRO A 314 3.79 20.03 6.27
N GLU A 315 4.86 19.44 6.78
CA GLU A 315 5.58 19.96 7.93
C GLU A 315 6.78 20.84 7.51
N ASN A 316 7.25 20.75 6.26
CA ASN A 316 8.38 21.54 5.75
C ASN A 316 8.39 21.69 4.22
N TYR A 317 7.60 22.63 3.67
CA TYR A 317 7.57 22.93 2.23
C TYR A 317 8.07 24.34 1.90
N LEU A 318 8.62 24.50 0.69
CA LEU A 318 8.99 25.80 0.14
C LEU A 318 7.79 26.39 -0.60
N ALA A 319 7.22 27.48 -0.07
CA ALA A 319 6.04 28.14 -0.64
C ALA A 319 6.25 28.60 -2.09
N GLU A 320 7.47 28.99 -2.45
CA GLU A 320 7.82 29.37 -3.84
C GLU A 320 7.72 28.20 -4.82
N LYS A 321 8.00 26.96 -4.35
CA LYS A 321 7.90 25.73 -5.17
C LYS A 321 6.48 25.19 -5.22
N PHE A 322 5.70 25.40 -4.16
CA PHE A 322 4.35 24.85 -3.98
C PHE A 322 3.33 25.94 -3.56
N PRO A 323 3.14 27.00 -4.36
CA PRO A 323 2.33 28.17 -3.96
C PRO A 323 0.86 27.83 -3.69
N ASP A 324 0.30 26.86 -4.41
CA ASP A 324 -1.12 26.50 -4.30
C ASP A 324 -1.42 25.67 -3.04
N TYR A 325 -0.40 25.09 -2.40
CA TYR A 325 -0.59 24.27 -1.19
C TYR A 325 -1.20 25.07 -0.03
N GLN A 326 -0.90 26.38 0.04
CA GLN A 326 -1.48 27.28 1.04
C GLN A 326 -3.01 27.40 0.96
N GLN A 327 -3.59 27.05 -0.19
CA GLN A 327 -5.05 27.06 -0.41
C GLN A 327 -5.71 25.75 0.04
N SER A 328 -4.93 24.70 0.33
CA SER A 328 -5.46 23.41 0.73
C SER A 328 -6.09 23.44 2.12
N VAL A 329 -7.22 22.73 2.27
CA VAL A 329 -7.89 22.54 3.55
C VAL A 329 -7.58 21.15 4.10
N SER A 330 -7.18 21.09 5.37
CA SER A 330 -6.85 19.83 6.04
C SER A 330 -7.50 19.73 7.40
N THR A 331 -7.82 18.51 7.82
CA THR A 331 -8.10 18.19 9.23
C THR A 331 -6.93 17.41 9.82
N VAL A 332 -6.75 17.49 11.14
CA VAL A 332 -5.79 16.65 11.86
C VAL A 332 -6.56 15.82 12.88
N CYS A 333 -6.27 14.52 12.92
CA CYS A 333 -6.76 13.63 13.96
C CYS A 333 -5.60 12.89 14.64
N GLU A 334 -5.88 12.35 15.82
CA GLU A 334 -4.95 11.55 16.59
C GLU A 334 -5.55 10.16 16.80
N LEU A 335 -4.81 9.12 16.41
CA LEU A 335 -5.13 7.74 16.78
C LEU A 335 -4.44 7.37 18.08
N ARG A 336 -5.24 6.86 19.01
CA ARG A 336 -4.81 6.32 20.31
C ARG A 336 -4.86 4.81 20.29
N PRO A 337 -4.15 4.12 21.20
CA PRO A 337 -4.24 2.67 21.32
C PRO A 337 -5.70 2.20 21.41
N GLY A 338 -6.08 1.29 20.52
CA GLY A 338 -7.41 0.70 20.40
C GLY A 338 -8.27 1.33 19.30
N ASP A 339 -7.93 2.53 18.83
CA ASP A 339 -8.69 3.21 17.77
C ASP A 339 -8.45 2.57 16.40
N MET A 340 -9.47 2.64 15.54
CA MET A 340 -9.38 2.30 14.12
C MET A 340 -9.80 3.49 13.27
N LEU A 341 -8.94 3.96 12.37
CA LEU A 341 -9.30 4.92 11.31
C LEU A 341 -9.77 4.14 10.08
N TYR A 342 -10.99 4.40 9.61
CA TYR A 342 -11.33 4.16 8.23
C TYR A 342 -10.85 5.32 7.37
N LEU A 343 -10.07 5.00 6.34
CA LEU A 343 -9.55 5.93 5.36
C LEU A 343 -10.09 5.52 3.97
N PRO A 344 -11.00 6.30 3.39
CA PRO A 344 -11.57 6.01 2.09
C PRO A 344 -10.54 6.14 0.97
N ALA A 345 -10.73 5.37 -0.10
CA ALA A 345 -9.90 5.49 -1.31
C ALA A 345 -9.84 6.94 -1.82
N GLY A 346 -8.64 7.38 -2.20
CA GLY A 346 -8.38 8.71 -2.77
C GLY A 346 -8.11 9.81 -1.74
N TRP A 347 -8.30 9.55 -0.45
CA TRP A 347 -7.97 10.52 0.61
C TRP A 347 -6.46 10.66 0.80
N TRP A 348 -6.02 11.92 0.80
CA TRP A 348 -4.64 12.25 1.08
C TRP A 348 -4.40 12.27 2.57
N HIS A 349 -3.30 11.68 3.00
CA HIS A 349 -2.95 11.56 4.40
C HIS A 349 -1.44 11.63 4.64
N HIS A 350 -1.07 12.32 5.70
CA HIS A 350 0.30 12.39 6.22
C HIS A 350 0.29 11.85 7.66
N VAL A 351 1.10 10.84 7.95
CA VAL A 351 1.05 10.08 9.20
C VAL A 351 2.37 10.21 9.94
N LEU A 352 2.32 10.64 11.20
CA LEU A 352 3.49 10.79 12.06
C LEU A 352 3.29 10.02 13.37
N ASN A 353 4.26 9.19 13.73
CA ASN A 353 4.34 8.58 15.06
C ASN A 353 4.70 9.66 16.09
N LEU A 354 3.89 9.80 17.14
CA LEU A 354 4.19 10.73 18.24
C LEU A 354 5.09 10.10 19.31
N GLU A 355 5.15 8.77 19.33
CA GLU A 355 5.93 7.93 20.22
C GLU A 355 6.19 6.58 19.53
N VAL A 356 6.89 5.64 20.19
CA VAL A 356 7.01 4.27 19.67
C VAL A 356 5.62 3.71 19.41
N SER A 357 5.31 3.46 18.14
CA SER A 357 3.96 3.19 17.67
C SER A 357 3.90 1.87 16.93
N TRP A 358 2.80 1.15 17.15
CA TRP A 358 2.50 -0.12 16.51
C TRP A 358 1.10 -0.02 15.93
N SER A 359 0.96 -0.22 14.62
CA SER A 359 -0.35 -0.27 13.96
C SER A 359 -0.48 -1.46 13.03
N LEU A 360 -1.69 -1.95 12.88
CA LEU A 360 -2.09 -2.88 11.82
C LEU A 360 -2.89 -2.12 10.78
N ASN A 361 -2.74 -2.51 9.52
CA ASN A 361 -3.39 -1.84 8.42
C ASN A 361 -3.99 -2.84 7.45
N PHE A 362 -5.27 -2.66 7.12
CA PHE A 362 -6.07 -3.59 6.32
C PHE A 362 -6.50 -2.88 5.04
N PHE A 363 -5.86 -3.23 3.91
CA PHE A 363 -6.20 -2.67 2.61
C PHE A 363 -7.25 -3.53 1.92
N ALA A 364 -8.37 -2.94 1.55
CA ALA A 364 -9.44 -3.59 0.78
C ALA A 364 -9.12 -3.58 -0.72
N VAL A 365 -8.15 -4.41 -1.14
CA VAL A 365 -7.60 -4.41 -2.51
C VAL A 365 -8.40 -5.23 -3.53
N ASN A 366 -9.24 -6.17 -3.08
CA ASN A 366 -9.99 -7.07 -3.96
C ASN A 366 -11.45 -6.62 -4.20
N GLY A 367 -11.80 -5.41 -3.79
CA GLY A 367 -13.13 -4.83 -3.97
C GLY A 367 -13.08 -3.44 -4.58
N GLU A 368 -14.16 -3.03 -5.24
CA GLU A 368 -14.34 -1.64 -5.64
C GLU A 368 -14.48 -0.77 -4.37
N PRO A 369 -13.83 0.41 -4.30
CA PRO A 369 -13.99 1.32 -3.18
C PRO A 369 -15.47 1.58 -2.84
N ARG A 370 -15.79 1.65 -1.56
CA ARG A 370 -17.17 1.65 -1.09
C ARG A 370 -17.96 2.86 -1.60
N VAL A 371 -17.32 4.03 -1.63
CA VAL A 371 -17.91 5.26 -2.21
C VAL A 371 -18.23 5.10 -3.70
N LEU A 372 -17.44 4.33 -4.46
CA LEU A 372 -17.65 4.10 -5.89
C LEU A 372 -18.71 3.03 -6.14
N SER A 373 -18.75 1.97 -5.33
CA SER A 373 -19.71 0.88 -5.48
C SER A 373 -21.15 1.30 -5.15
N VAL A 374 -21.35 2.20 -4.18
CA VAL A 374 -22.68 2.67 -3.76
C VAL A 374 -23.23 3.74 -4.70
N ASN A 375 -22.37 4.51 -5.37
CA ASN A 375 -22.76 5.66 -6.20
C ASN A 375 -22.51 5.43 -7.71
N ARG A 376 -22.63 4.19 -8.19
CA ARG A 376 -22.32 3.81 -9.59
C ARG A 376 -23.06 4.66 -10.64
N ASP A 377 -24.27 5.14 -10.34
CA ASP A 377 -25.14 5.85 -11.29
C ASP A 377 -25.35 7.35 -10.98
N ASN A 378 -24.83 7.88 -9.86
CA ASN A 378 -25.02 9.29 -9.51
C ASN A 378 -23.89 9.85 -8.63
N TYR A 379 -22.93 10.51 -9.28
CA TYR A 379 -21.81 11.16 -8.59
C TYR A 379 -22.14 12.55 -8.04
N GLU A 380 -23.24 13.17 -8.49
CA GLU A 380 -23.65 14.50 -7.99
C GLU A 380 -24.19 14.42 -6.55
N SER A 381 -24.62 13.24 -6.11
CA SER A 381 -25.05 12.99 -4.72
C SER A 381 -23.91 12.62 -3.77
N VAL A 382 -22.67 12.48 -4.26
CA VAL A 382 -21.51 12.21 -3.42
C VAL A 382 -21.14 13.51 -2.71
N GLN A 383 -21.61 13.65 -1.48
CA GLN A 383 -21.17 14.72 -0.57
C GLN A 383 -19.76 14.39 -0.09
N LEU A 384 -18.76 14.71 -0.92
CA LEU A 384 -17.35 14.74 -0.55
C LEU A 384 -16.91 16.17 -0.30
#